data_AF-A0A935SWZ0-F1
#
_entry.id   AF-A0A935SWZ0-F1
#
_cell.length_a   1.000
_cell.length_b   1.000
_cell.length_c   1.000
_cell.angle_alpha   90.00
_cell.angle_beta   90.00
_cell.angle_gamma   90.00
#
_symmetry.space_group_name_H-M   'P 1'
#
loop_
_entity.id
_entity.type
_entity.pdbx_description
1 polymer ?
#
loop_
_entity_poly.entity_id
_entity_poly.type
_entity_poly.pdbx_seq_one_letter_code
_entity_poly.pdbx_strand_id
1 'polypeptide(L)'
;MSEFDAKPIVVFKTLTNTELGAEHVVVDANGDIVLRDVLKKVTESMLTSYPRTQLGLWTPNRAAIRYKASEIEARDVRRFDTGKKLSLAEIKALAS
;
A
#
# COMPACT_ATOMS: atom_id res chain seq x y z
N MET A 1 -19.84 -2.89 6.56
CA MET A 1 -18.81 -1.89 6.20
C MET A 1 -18.58 -2.00 4.71
N SER A 2 -18.53 -0.87 4.01
CA SER A 2 -18.33 -0.86 2.56
C SER A 2 -16.89 -1.31 2.27
N GLU A 3 -16.69 -2.14 1.25
CA GLU A 3 -15.36 -2.54 0.77
C GLU A 3 -14.46 -1.34 0.40
N PHE A 4 -15.06 -0.15 0.24
CA PHE A 4 -14.39 1.10 -0.12
C PHE A 4 -14.09 2.03 1.07
N ASP A 5 -14.34 1.60 2.31
CA ASP A 5 -13.99 2.34 3.53
C ASP A 5 -12.52 2.12 3.94
N ALA A 6 -11.84 1.14 3.32
CA ALA A 6 -10.45 0.81 3.58
C ALA A 6 -9.53 2.00 3.30
N LYS A 7 -8.66 2.34 4.25
CA LYS A 7 -7.71 3.46 4.12
C LYS A 7 -6.30 2.94 4.41
N PRO A 8 -5.38 3.04 3.45
CA PRO A 8 -4.04 2.55 3.68
C PRO A 8 -3.34 3.37 4.75
N ILE A 9 -2.42 2.75 5.49
CA ILE A 9 -1.50 3.45 6.40
C ILE A 9 -0.31 4.01 5.60
N VAL A 10 0.10 3.27 4.57
CA VAL A 10 1.20 3.64 3.68
C VAL A 10 0.81 3.42 2.23
N VAL A 11 1.35 4.27 1.36
CA VAL A 11 1.32 4.09 -0.09
C VAL A 11 2.72 3.79 -0.60
N PHE A 12 2.82 2.94 -1.60
CA PHE A 12 4.09 2.49 -2.17
C PHE A 12 3.95 2.21 -3.66
N LYS A 13 5.07 2.21 -4.37
CA LYS A 13 5.12 1.90 -5.80
C LYS A 13 5.61 0.48 -6.03
N THR A 14 4.92 -0.25 -6.90
CA THR A 14 5.40 -1.55 -7.38
C THR A 14 6.60 -1.39 -8.34
N LEU A 15 7.18 -2.53 -8.77
CA LEU A 15 8.19 -2.57 -9.83
C LEU A 15 7.72 -1.91 -11.14
N THR A 16 6.43 -1.99 -11.44
CA THR A 16 5.81 -1.38 -12.63
C THR A 16 5.35 0.07 -12.40
N ASN A 17 5.87 0.72 -11.35
CA ASN A 17 5.52 2.09 -10.97
C ASN A 17 4.02 2.32 -10.69
N THR A 18 3.30 1.25 -10.32
CA THR A 18 1.90 1.34 -9.92
C THR A 18 1.82 1.69 -8.44
N GLU A 19 1.10 2.76 -8.10
CA GLU A 19 0.86 3.12 -6.70
C GLU A 19 -0.19 2.21 -6.08
N LEU A 20 0.16 1.59 -4.97
CA LEU A 20 -0.69 0.75 -4.14
C LEU A 20 -0.66 1.26 -2.70
N GLY A 21 -1.65 0.82 -1.92
CA GLY A 21 -1.75 1.08 -0.50
C GLY A 21 -1.59 -0.22 0.29
N ALA A 22 -1.22 -0.14 1.55
CA ALA A 22 -1.28 -1.27 2.47
C ALA A 22 -1.87 -0.80 3.80
N GLU A 23 -2.69 -1.64 4.43
CA GLU A 23 -3.26 -1.37 5.76
C GLU A 23 -2.34 -1.81 6.89
N HIS A 24 -1.46 -2.77 6.60
CA HIS A 24 -0.53 -3.31 7.60
C HIS A 24 0.89 -3.45 7.06
N VAL A 25 1.84 -3.16 7.93
CA VAL A 25 3.26 -3.47 7.73
C VAL A 25 3.63 -4.55 8.74
N VAL A 26 4.34 -5.58 8.30
CA VAL A 26 4.86 -6.65 9.15
C VAL A 26 6.32 -6.85 8.79
N VAL A 27 7.17 -7.07 9.79
CA VAL A 27 8.56 -7.49 9.58
C VAL A 27 8.65 -8.98 9.86
N ASP A 28 9.12 -9.75 8.88
CA ASP A 28 9.28 -11.19 9.05
C ASP A 28 10.55 -11.53 9.85
N ALA A 29 10.74 -12.81 10.18
CA ALA A 29 11.90 -13.29 10.93
C ALA A 29 13.25 -13.07 10.22
N ASN A 30 13.26 -12.89 8.89
CA ASN A 30 14.45 -12.60 8.09
C ASN A 30 14.73 -11.09 7.99
N GLY A 31 13.85 -10.25 8.56
CA GLY A 31 13.93 -8.80 8.46
C GLY A 31 13.34 -8.23 7.17
N ASP A 32 12.63 -9.05 6.37
CA ASP A 32 11.91 -8.61 5.18
C ASP A 32 10.64 -7.86 5.58
N ILE A 33 10.26 -6.89 4.75
CA ILE A 33 9.06 -6.09 4.97
C ILE A 33 7.92 -6.69 4.17
N VAL A 34 6.86 -7.09 4.87
CA VAL A 34 5.63 -7.62 4.31
C VAL A 34 4.53 -6.58 4.47
N LEU A 35 4.08 -6.04 3.35
CA LEU A 35 2.91 -5.17 3.28
C LEU A 35 1.68 -6.07 3.14
N ARG A 36 0.77 -6.05 4.12
CA ARG A 36 -0.46 -6.87 4.11
C ARG A 36 -1.69 -6.01 3.84
N ASP A 37 -2.75 -6.68 3.40
CA ASP A 37 -4.04 -6.10 3.05
C ASP A 37 -3.83 -4.95 2.07
N VAL A 38 -3.24 -5.32 0.92
CA VAL A 38 -2.82 -4.39 -0.12
C VAL A 38 -4.04 -3.90 -0.87
N LEU A 39 -4.16 -2.58 -0.93
CA LEU A 39 -5.23 -1.85 -1.59
C LEU A 39 -4.77 -1.28 -2.92
N LYS A 40 -5.71 -1.08 -3.84
CA LYS A 40 -5.51 -0.34 -5.08
C LYS A 40 -6.50 0.82 -5.15
N LYS A 41 -6.03 1.96 -5.65
CA LYS A 41 -6.89 3.11 -5.89
C LYS A 41 -7.69 2.90 -7.17
N VAL A 42 -9.00 3.11 -7.12
CA VAL A 42 -9.88 3.04 -8.30
C VAL A 42 -9.53 4.21 -9.24
N THR A 43 -9.14 3.88 -10.47
CA THR A 43 -8.82 4.83 -11.53
C THR A 43 -9.88 4.82 -12.63
N GLU A 44 -9.82 5.79 -13.55
CA GLU A 44 -10.79 5.88 -14.66
C GLU A 44 -10.83 4.60 -15.52
N SER A 45 -9.67 3.98 -15.75
CA SER A 45 -9.57 2.70 -16.47
C SER A 45 -10.29 1.54 -15.81
N MET A 46 -10.64 1.66 -14.53
CA MET A 46 -11.35 0.63 -13.76
C MET A 46 -12.86 0.87 -13.71
N LEU A 47 -13.37 1.97 -14.29
CA LEU A 47 -14.80 2.30 -14.29
C LEU A 47 -15.66 1.35 -15.14
N THR A 48 -15.04 0.44 -15.88
CA THR A 48 -15.73 -0.70 -16.51
C THR A 48 -16.21 -1.73 -15.48
N SER A 49 -15.53 -1.81 -14.33
CA SER A 49 -15.80 -2.77 -13.26
C SER A 49 -16.36 -2.12 -12.00
N TYR A 50 -16.22 -0.80 -11.85
CA TYR A 50 -16.63 -0.05 -10.67
C TYR A 50 -17.49 1.17 -11.03
N PRO A 51 -18.53 1.48 -10.24
CA PRO A 51 -19.28 2.73 -10.36
C PRO A 51 -18.39 3.98 -10.29
N ARG A 52 -18.76 5.03 -11.02
CA ARG A 52 -18.04 6.32 -10.99
C ARG A 52 -17.98 6.97 -9.61
N THR A 53 -18.94 6.66 -8.73
CA THR A 53 -18.95 7.12 -7.33
C THR A 53 -17.78 6.58 -6.51
N GLN A 54 -17.11 5.52 -6.96
CA GLN A 54 -15.97 4.92 -6.29
C GLN A 54 -14.61 5.41 -6.84
N LEU A 55 -14.62 6.29 -7.84
CA LEU A 55 -13.40 6.84 -8.41
C LEU A 55 -12.56 7.52 -7.31
N GLY A 56 -11.30 7.13 -7.20
CA GLY A 56 -10.37 7.66 -6.20
C GLY A 56 -10.46 7.00 -4.82
N LEU A 57 -11.43 6.11 -4.57
CA LEU A 57 -11.47 5.29 -3.36
C LEU A 57 -10.47 4.14 -3.46
N TRP A 58 -10.14 3.56 -2.31
CA TRP A 58 -9.28 2.39 -2.21
C TRP A 58 -10.15 1.14 -2.12
N THR A 59 -9.71 0.08 -2.78
CA THR A 59 -10.37 -1.23 -2.80
C THR A 59 -9.34 -2.33 -2.56
N PRO A 60 -9.70 -3.44 -1.89
CA PRO A 60 -8.85 -4.60 -1.75
C PRO A 60 -8.30 -5.07 -3.09
N ASN A 61 -7.02 -5.43 -3.12
CA ASN A 61 -6.34 -5.87 -4.33
C ASN A 61 -5.57 -7.17 -4.12
N ARG A 62 -4.80 -7.28 -3.03
CA ARG A 62 -4.00 -8.48 -2.72
C ARG A 62 -3.86 -8.67 -1.21
N ALA A 63 -3.72 -9.92 -0.77
CA ALA A 63 -3.51 -10.23 0.65
C ALA A 63 -2.16 -9.71 1.19
N ALA A 64 -1.07 -9.84 0.42
CA ALA A 64 0.24 -9.36 0.84
C ALA A 64 1.23 -9.18 -0.32
N ILE A 65 2.25 -8.35 -0.10
CA ILE A 65 3.46 -8.24 -0.92
C ILE A 65 4.68 -8.19 -0.01
N ARG A 66 5.70 -9.00 -0.31
CA ARG A 66 6.97 -9.02 0.42
C ARG A 66 8.04 -8.28 -0.37
N TYR A 67 8.83 -7.49 0.33
CA TYR A 67 10.03 -6.83 -0.17
C TYR A 67 11.21 -7.11 0.76
N LYS A 68 12.39 -7.28 0.18
CA LYS A 68 13.62 -7.23 0.96
C LYS A 68 13.83 -5.81 1.50
N ALA A 69 14.53 -5.70 2.62
CA ALA A 69 14.87 -4.41 3.22
C ALA A 69 15.63 -3.47 2.26
N SER A 70 16.46 -4.01 1.36
CA SER A 70 17.15 -3.22 0.33
C SER A 70 16.26 -2.79 -0.84
N GLU A 71 15.12 -3.46 -1.05
CA GLU A 71 14.21 -3.17 -2.16
C GLU A 71 13.16 -2.15 -1.76
N ILE A 72 12.71 -2.16 -0.51
CA ILE A 72 11.60 -1.34 -0.03
C ILE A 72 11.92 0.17 -0.10
N GLU A 73 13.18 0.56 0.08
CA GLU A 73 13.60 1.96 -0.02
C GLU A 73 13.39 2.53 -1.43
N ALA A 74 13.54 1.70 -2.45
CA ALA A 74 13.28 2.06 -3.84
C ALA A 74 11.77 2.13 -4.17
N ARG A 75 10.89 1.70 -3.27
CA ARG A 75 9.42 1.68 -3.49
C ARG A 75 8.73 2.98 -3.14
N ASP A 76 9.48 4.03 -2.79
CA ASP A 76 8.93 5.36 -2.51
C ASP A 76 7.79 5.31 -1.49
N VAL A 77 8.00 4.52 -0.42
CA VAL A 77 6.98 4.31 0.61
C VAL A 77 6.72 5.63 1.32
N ARG A 78 5.45 6.03 1.34
CA ARG A 78 4.98 7.27 1.95
C ARG A 78 3.86 6.98 2.92
N ARG A 79 3.77 7.78 3.98
CA ARG A 79 2.64 7.75 4.89
C ARG A 79 1.41 8.33 4.18
N PHE A 80 0.27 7.66 4.28
CA PHE A 80 -0.92 8.04 3.52
C PHE A 80 -1.52 9.37 3.97
N ASP A 81 -1.52 9.65 5.26
CA ASP A 81 -2.10 10.85 5.88
C ASP A 81 -1.37 12.15 5.52
N THR A 82 -0.05 12.09 5.44
CA THR A 82 0.85 13.26 5.35
C THR A 82 1.59 13.31 4.02
N GLY A 83 1.59 12.23 3.25
CA GLY A 83 2.42 12.09 2.05
C GLY A 83 3.92 12.05 2.33
N LYS A 84 4.34 12.05 3.61
CA LYS A 84 5.76 12.04 4.00
C LYS A 84 6.39 10.73 3.55
N LYS A 85 7.53 10.83 2.84
CA LYS A 85 8.37 9.68 2.52
C LYS A 85 8.97 9.09 3.80
N LEU A 86 8.86 7.78 3.94
CA LEU A 86 9.34 7.05 5.10
C LEU A 86 10.69 6.40 4.80
N SER A 87 11.62 6.52 5.75
CA SER A 87 12.86 5.74 5.77
C SER A 87 12.60 4.28 6.18
N LEU A 88 13.55 3.38 5.91
CA LEU A 88 13.44 1.97 6.32
C LEU A 88 13.14 1.81 7.82
N ALA A 89 13.79 2.62 8.67
CA ALA A 89 13.57 2.61 10.11
C ALA A 89 12.13 3.02 10.48
N GLU A 90 11.60 4.07 9.84
CA GLU A 90 10.22 4.51 10.05
C GLU A 90 9.21 3.47 9.56
N ILE A 91 9.47 2.78 8.43
CA ILE A 91 8.60 1.71 7.94
C ILE A 91 8.57 0.55 8.94
N LYS A 92 9.73 0.15 9.47
CA LYS A 92 9.82 -0.90 10.50
C LYS A 92 9.13 -0.51 11.79
N ALA A 93 9.15 0.77 12.17
CA ALA A 93 8.43 1.27 13.33
C ALA A 93 6.90 1.22 13.19
N LEU A 94 6.38 1.14 11.95
CA LEU A 94 4.96 0.92 11.68
C LEU A 94 4.55 -0.56 11.73
N ALA A 95 5.50 -1.47 11.94
CA ALA A 95 5.19 -2.88 11.98
C ALA A 95 4.37 -3.23 13.22
N SER A 96 3.23 -3.89 13.01
CA SER A 96 2.28 -4.30 14.06
C SER A 96 2.03 -5.80 14.01
#